data_AF-A0AA92LQI0-F1
#
_entry.id   AF-A0AA92LQI0-F1
#
_cell.length_a   1.000
_cell.length_b   1.000
_cell.length_c   1.000
_cell.angle_alpha   90.00
_cell.angle_beta   90.00
_cell.angle_gamma   90.00
#
_symmetry.space_group_name_H-M   'P 1'
#
loop_
_entity.id
_entity.type
_entity.pdbx_description
1 polymer ?
#
loop_
_entity_poly.entity_id
_entity_poly.type
_entity_poly.pdbx_seq_one_letter_code
_entity_poly.pdbx_strand_id
1 'polypeptide(L)'
;MQYILKTMLLGLSSISLVACSANTEMQQGQESEHQAIMVEAYQASDSQISFIAESNGCSKNDEFSLKIEQNSSTEALLTIVRNKVDHCKRMPFPKTFTLTLDEELKGKKLSITNPKSKSPAKQ
;
A
#
# COMPACT_ATOMS: atom_id res chain seq x y z
N MET A 1 56.95 39.33 -45.42
CA MET A 1 55.66 38.72 -44.99
C MET A 1 55.78 38.48 -43.49
N GLN A 2 55.43 39.43 -42.63
CA GLN A 2 54.11 39.68 -42.02
C GLN A 2 53.38 38.42 -41.52
N TYR A 3 53.12 38.37 -40.21
CA TYR A 3 51.82 38.21 -39.50
C TYR A 3 52.01 37.43 -38.17
N ILE A 4 51.95 38.11 -37.01
CA ILE A 4 50.82 38.20 -36.04
C ILE A 4 50.71 36.92 -35.16
N LEU A 5 51.08 36.93 -33.87
CA LEU A 5 50.34 37.37 -32.66
C LEU A 5 49.35 36.30 -32.09
N LYS A 6 49.47 36.03 -30.76
CA LYS A 6 48.46 35.47 -29.82
C LYS A 6 48.10 33.97 -30.05
N THR A 7 47.72 33.11 -29.08
CA THR A 7 47.20 33.22 -27.70
C THR A 7 47.07 31.80 -27.10
N MET A 8 47.11 31.71 -25.76
CA MET A 8 46.31 30.84 -24.86
C MET A 8 46.40 29.31 -25.02
N LEU A 9 46.92 28.60 -24.00
CA LEU A 9 46.16 27.99 -22.88
C LEU A 9 45.02 27.07 -23.32
N LEU A 10 45.11 25.79 -22.95
CA LEU A 10 44.07 25.08 -22.19
C LEU A 10 44.57 23.67 -21.88
N GLY A 11 44.92 23.45 -20.60
CA GLY A 11 45.13 22.12 -20.06
C GLY A 11 43.83 21.34 -20.12
N LEU A 12 43.86 20.17 -20.74
CA LEU A 12 42.75 19.23 -20.67
C LEU A 12 42.75 18.61 -19.28
N SER A 13 41.89 19.15 -18.41
CA SER A 13 41.47 18.49 -17.18
C SER A 13 40.87 17.13 -17.51
N SER A 14 41.45 16.09 -16.93
CA SER A 14 40.91 14.74 -16.87
C SER A 14 39.57 14.75 -16.13
N ILE A 15 38.49 14.42 -16.85
CA ILE A 15 37.19 14.13 -16.24
C ILE A 15 37.26 12.70 -15.71
N SER A 16 37.53 12.55 -14.42
CA SER A 16 37.37 11.27 -13.72
C SER A 16 35.88 10.97 -13.60
N LEU A 17 35.36 10.06 -14.42
CA LEU A 17 34.02 9.49 -14.23
C LEU A 17 34.07 8.54 -13.03
N VAL A 18 33.63 9.02 -11.86
CA VAL A 18 33.37 8.15 -10.72
C VAL A 18 32.00 7.51 -10.95
N ALA A 19 32.00 6.27 -11.44
CA ALA A 19 30.80 5.45 -11.45
C ALA A 19 30.52 4.97 -10.01
N CYS A 20 29.63 5.65 -9.31
CA CYS A 20 29.03 5.12 -8.09
C CYS A 20 28.15 3.92 -8.48
N SER A 21 28.69 2.71 -8.40
CA SER A 21 27.88 1.51 -8.31
C SER A 21 27.17 1.52 -6.97
N ALA A 22 25.98 2.14 -6.93
CA ALA A 22 25.04 1.91 -5.86
C ALA A 22 24.61 0.45 -5.97
N ASN A 23 25.24 -0.42 -5.18
CA ASN A 23 24.70 -1.73 -4.86
C ASN A 23 23.40 -1.47 -4.10
N THR A 24 22.32 -1.26 -4.87
CA THR A 24 20.98 -1.38 -4.33
C THR A 24 20.85 -2.86 -4.08
N GLU A 25 21.11 -3.27 -2.85
CA GLU A 25 20.55 -4.50 -2.33
C GLU A 25 19.06 -4.40 -2.60
N MET A 26 18.62 -5.00 -3.72
CA MET A 26 17.28 -5.49 -3.82
C MET A 26 17.19 -6.50 -2.70
N GLN A 27 16.79 -6.03 -1.52
CA GLN A 27 15.84 -6.75 -0.72
C GLN A 27 14.72 -7.10 -1.69
N GLN A 28 14.84 -8.28 -2.27
CA GLN A 28 13.72 -9.02 -2.81
C GLN A 28 12.82 -9.21 -1.60
N GLY A 29 12.03 -8.15 -1.34
CA GLY A 29 10.89 -8.19 -0.47
C GLY A 29 10.11 -9.36 -0.99
N GLN A 30 10.15 -10.43 -0.21
CA GLN A 30 9.25 -11.56 -0.27
C GLN A 30 7.90 -10.96 -0.67
N GLU A 31 7.48 -11.21 -1.92
CA GLU A 31 6.20 -10.79 -2.44
C GLU A 31 5.19 -11.52 -1.56
N SER A 32 4.85 -10.86 -0.46
CA SER A 32 3.91 -11.36 0.51
C SER A 32 2.60 -11.39 -0.24
N GLU A 33 1.91 -12.55 -0.25
CA GLU A 33 0.56 -12.75 -0.82
C GLU A 33 -0.53 -11.87 -0.15
N HIS A 34 -0.13 -10.78 0.47
CA HIS A 34 -0.90 -9.76 1.14
C HIS A 34 -1.25 -8.65 0.17
N GLN A 35 -2.37 -8.81 -0.53
CA GLN A 35 -2.87 -7.81 -1.46
C GLN A 35 -3.86 -6.90 -0.73
N ALA A 36 -3.58 -5.59 -0.72
CA ALA A 36 -4.57 -4.61 -0.31
C ALA A 36 -5.78 -4.72 -1.26
N ILE A 37 -6.96 -4.95 -0.71
CA ILE A 37 -8.17 -5.15 -1.51
C ILE A 37 -9.05 -3.91 -1.52
N MET A 38 -9.71 -3.62 -2.64
CA MET A 38 -10.68 -2.54 -2.67
C MET A 38 -11.95 -2.97 -1.92
N VAL A 39 -12.32 -2.25 -0.85
CA VAL A 39 -13.55 -2.51 -0.08
C VAL A 39 -14.66 -1.55 -0.49
N GLU A 40 -15.86 -2.02 -0.79
CA GLU A 40 -16.93 -1.13 -1.27
C GLU A 40 -17.52 -0.27 -0.14
N ALA A 41 -17.62 -0.85 1.05
CA ALA A 41 -18.08 -0.19 2.25
C ALA A 41 -17.55 -0.93 3.48
N TYR A 42 -17.56 -0.26 4.63
CA TYR A 42 -17.29 -0.88 5.92
C TYR A 42 -18.15 -0.30 7.03
N GLN A 43 -18.32 -1.08 8.09
CA GLN A 43 -18.91 -0.69 9.35
C GLN A 43 -18.00 -1.17 10.47
N ALA A 44 -17.64 -0.27 11.38
CA ALA A 44 -16.90 -0.60 12.58
C ALA A 44 -17.83 -0.57 13.80
N SER A 45 -17.59 -1.48 14.72
CA SER A 45 -18.15 -1.51 16.07
C SER A 45 -17.01 -1.67 17.08
N ASP A 46 -17.31 -1.74 18.38
CA ASP A 46 -16.27 -1.83 19.41
C ASP A 46 -15.42 -3.11 19.35
N SER A 47 -15.91 -4.18 18.71
CA SER A 47 -15.26 -5.50 18.70
C SER A 47 -14.95 -6.07 17.32
N GLN A 48 -15.52 -5.47 16.26
CA GLN A 48 -15.41 -6.02 14.92
C GLN A 48 -15.54 -4.94 13.84
N ILE A 49 -14.91 -5.21 12.69
CA ILE A 49 -15.12 -4.50 11.43
C ILE A 49 -15.81 -5.47 10.46
N SER A 50 -16.94 -5.03 9.90
CA SER A 50 -17.56 -5.68 8.74
C SER A 50 -17.32 -4.87 7.48
N PHE A 51 -16.98 -5.52 6.37
CA PHE A 51 -16.69 -4.84 5.11
C PHE A 51 -17.17 -5.65 3.90
N ILE A 52 -17.42 -4.95 2.79
CA ILE A 52 -17.82 -5.57 1.52
C ILE A 52 -16.60 -5.64 0.61
N ALA A 53 -16.28 -6.84 0.13
CA ALA A 53 -15.26 -7.06 -0.88
C ALA A 53 -15.75 -8.02 -1.96
N GLU A 54 -15.15 -7.96 -3.13
CA GLU A 54 -15.44 -8.89 -4.22
C GLU A 54 -14.98 -10.31 -3.88
N SER A 55 -15.81 -11.31 -4.12
CA SER A 55 -15.47 -12.73 -3.95
C SER A 55 -15.89 -13.53 -5.16
N ASN A 56 -15.10 -14.56 -5.48
CA ASN A 56 -15.41 -15.57 -6.47
C ASN A 56 -15.97 -16.86 -5.81
N GLY A 57 -16.18 -16.86 -4.49
CA GLY A 57 -16.88 -17.94 -3.77
C GLY A 57 -16.04 -18.67 -2.73
N CYS A 58 -14.71 -18.56 -2.73
CA CYS A 58 -13.85 -19.29 -1.80
C CYS A 58 -13.41 -18.46 -0.60
N SER A 59 -13.42 -17.12 -0.71
CA SER A 59 -12.90 -16.23 0.34
C SER A 59 -13.61 -16.45 1.69
N LYS A 60 -12.82 -16.49 2.77
CA LYS A 60 -13.27 -16.59 4.17
C LYS A 60 -12.75 -15.43 5.02
N ASN A 61 -13.33 -15.22 6.21
CA ASN A 61 -12.95 -14.11 7.09
C ASN A 61 -11.48 -14.17 7.55
N ASP A 62 -10.98 -15.37 7.86
CA ASP A 62 -9.59 -15.63 8.31
C ASP A 62 -8.53 -15.42 7.22
N GLU A 63 -8.96 -15.24 5.97
CA GLU A 63 -8.09 -14.90 4.84
C GLU A 63 -7.92 -13.38 4.67
N PHE A 64 -8.40 -12.58 5.63
CA PHE A 64 -8.20 -11.14 5.69
C PHE A 64 -7.51 -10.72 6.98
N SER A 65 -6.83 -9.57 6.94
CA SER A 65 -6.19 -8.95 8.10
C SER A 65 -6.34 -7.44 8.08
N LEU A 66 -6.18 -6.81 9.25
CA LEU A 66 -6.07 -5.37 9.40
C LEU A 66 -4.60 -5.00 9.48
N LYS A 67 -4.11 -4.23 8.52
CA LYS A 67 -2.80 -3.58 8.61
C LYS A 67 -2.97 -2.20 9.22
N ILE A 68 -2.30 -1.96 10.34
CA ILE A 68 -2.30 -0.66 11.00
C ILE A 68 -1.29 0.24 10.27
N GLU A 69 -1.77 1.33 9.65
CA GLU A 69 -0.94 2.32 8.97
C GLU A 69 -0.53 3.44 9.94
N GLN A 70 -1.46 3.88 10.80
CA GLN A 70 -1.21 4.85 11.87
C GLN A 70 -2.03 4.51 13.10
N ASN A 71 -1.46 4.73 14.29
CA ASN A 71 -2.10 4.42 15.56
C ASN A 71 -1.80 5.52 16.58
N SER A 72 -2.83 6.30 16.92
CA SER A 72 -2.78 7.32 17.98
C SER A 72 -3.62 6.90 19.18
N SER A 73 -3.69 7.73 20.22
CA SER A 73 -4.55 7.46 21.38
C SER A 73 -6.05 7.50 21.06
N THR A 74 -6.47 8.28 20.06
CA THR A 74 -7.89 8.51 19.74
C THR A 74 -8.33 7.98 18.38
N GLU A 75 -7.40 7.83 17.43
CA GLU A 75 -7.68 7.46 16.05
C GLU A 75 -6.69 6.40 15.54
N ALA A 76 -7.17 5.52 14.66
CA ALA A 76 -6.34 4.58 13.92
C ALA A 76 -6.70 4.57 12.44
N LEU A 77 -5.67 4.55 11.59
CA LEU A 77 -5.78 4.42 10.15
C LEU A 77 -5.37 3.00 9.75
N LEU A 78 -6.25 2.30 9.05
CA LEU A 78 -6.14 0.88 8.76
C LEU A 78 -6.24 0.61 7.25
N THR A 79 -5.64 -0.48 6.80
CA THR A 79 -5.83 -1.06 5.47
C THR A 79 -6.33 -2.50 5.62
N ILE A 80 -7.39 -2.88 4.91
CA ILE A 80 -7.82 -4.29 4.86
C ILE A 80 -7.01 -5.04 3.81
N VAL A 81 -6.34 -6.10 4.23
CA VAL A 81 -5.50 -6.91 3.36
C VAL A 81 -6.13 -8.28 3.19
N ARG A 82 -6.14 -8.80 1.96
CA ARG A 82 -6.44 -10.21 1.69
C ARG A 82 -5.13 -10.97 1.69
N ASN A 83 -5.01 -11.94 2.59
CA ASN A 83 -3.83 -12.76 2.80
C ASN A 83 -3.81 -13.98 1.85
N LYS A 84 -4.94 -14.30 1.20
CA LYS A 84 -5.07 -15.46 0.30
C LYS A 84 -6.01 -15.19 -0.87
N VAL A 85 -5.56 -15.55 -2.06
CA VAL A 85 -6.31 -15.34 -3.32
C VAL A 85 -7.59 -16.19 -3.36
N ASP A 86 -8.67 -15.63 -3.91
CA ASP A 86 -9.92 -16.35 -4.14
C ASP A 86 -9.86 -17.15 -5.45
N HIS A 87 -9.49 -18.42 -5.34
CA HIS A 87 -9.32 -19.31 -6.49
C HIS A 87 -10.62 -19.91 -7.04
N CYS A 88 -11.77 -19.62 -6.43
CA CYS A 88 -13.03 -20.09 -6.99
C CYS A 88 -13.30 -19.42 -8.35
N LYS A 89 -14.06 -20.11 -9.21
CA LYS A 89 -14.36 -19.67 -10.59
C LYS A 89 -15.80 -19.16 -10.76
N ARG A 90 -16.49 -18.83 -9.67
CA ARG A 90 -17.81 -18.20 -9.77
C ARG A 90 -17.63 -16.78 -10.32
N MET A 91 -18.66 -16.28 -11.01
CA MET A 91 -18.72 -14.87 -11.36
C MET A 91 -18.53 -14.00 -10.10
N PRO A 92 -17.66 -12.97 -10.13
CA PRO A 92 -17.39 -12.14 -8.96
C PRO A 92 -18.67 -11.49 -8.41
N PHE A 93 -18.80 -11.46 -7.09
CA PHE A 93 -19.94 -10.86 -6.40
C PHE A 93 -19.53 -10.19 -5.09
N PRO A 94 -20.23 -9.13 -4.66
CA PRO A 94 -19.96 -8.50 -3.36
C PRO A 94 -20.34 -9.47 -2.23
N LYS A 95 -19.43 -9.67 -1.29
CA LYS A 95 -19.64 -10.46 -0.09
C LYS A 95 -19.21 -9.66 1.13
N THR A 96 -19.98 -9.78 2.21
CA THR A 96 -19.62 -9.20 3.51
C THR A 96 -18.68 -10.14 4.25
N PHE A 97 -17.59 -9.59 4.77
CA PHE A 97 -16.61 -10.26 5.63
C PHE A 97 -16.53 -9.52 6.96
N THR A 98 -16.12 -10.23 8.01
CA THR A 98 -16.01 -9.67 9.36
C THR A 98 -14.68 -10.05 9.99
N LEU A 99 -13.97 -9.06 10.52
CA LEU A 99 -12.73 -9.22 11.28
C LEU A 99 -12.96 -8.76 12.72
N THR A 100 -12.38 -9.49 13.66
CA THR A 100 -12.30 -9.04 15.06
C THR A 100 -11.30 -7.90 15.18
N LEU A 101 -11.60 -6.96 16.08
CA LEU A 101 -10.69 -5.87 16.41
C LEU A 101 -9.76 -6.26 17.56
N ASP A 102 -8.48 -5.99 17.37
CA ASP A 102 -7.47 -6.10 18.43
C ASP A 102 -7.76 -5.09 19.54
N GLU A 103 -7.40 -5.45 20.78
CA GLU A 103 -7.66 -4.60 21.97
C GLU A 103 -7.08 -3.19 21.83
N GLU A 104 -5.97 -3.02 21.12
CA GLU A 104 -5.32 -1.72 20.92
C GLU A 104 -6.11 -0.75 20.02
N LEU A 105 -7.09 -1.26 19.27
CA LEU A 105 -7.94 -0.50 18.36
C LEU A 105 -9.31 -0.17 18.98
N LYS A 106 -9.68 -0.79 20.10
CA LYS A 106 -10.97 -0.59 20.73
C LYS A 106 -11.14 0.84 21.26
N GLY A 107 -12.33 1.41 21.07
CA GLY A 107 -12.65 2.77 21.48
C GLY A 107 -12.00 3.88 20.65
N LYS A 108 -11.18 3.54 19.65
CA LYS A 108 -10.59 4.51 18.71
C LYS A 108 -11.52 4.75 17.55
N LYS A 109 -11.46 5.96 16.99
CA LYS A 109 -12.08 6.25 15.70
C LYS A 109 -11.26 5.59 14.59
N LEU A 110 -11.86 4.61 13.92
CA LEU A 110 -11.21 3.84 12.86
C LEU A 110 -11.49 4.47 11.49
N SER A 111 -10.46 4.52 10.64
CA SER A 111 -10.58 4.91 9.23
C SER A 111 -9.90 3.88 8.35
N ILE A 112 -10.51 3.53 7.21
CA ILE A 112 -9.97 2.55 6.25
C ILE A 112 -9.49 3.26 4.98
N THR A 113 -8.28 2.95 4.52
CA THR A 113 -7.58 3.64 3.43
C THR A 113 -7.89 3.11 2.03
N ASN A 114 -8.36 1.86 1.92
CA ASN A 114 -8.63 1.17 0.67
C ASN A 114 -10.11 0.99 0.28
N PRO A 115 -11.04 1.93 0.58
CA PRO A 115 -12.38 1.82 0.07
C PRO A 115 -12.44 2.15 -1.43
N LYS A 116 -13.21 1.36 -2.19
CA LYS A 116 -13.72 1.73 -3.51
C LYS A 116 -14.72 2.86 -3.29
N SER A 117 -14.24 4.09 -3.40
CA SER A 117 -15.10 5.26 -3.22
C SER A 117 -16.23 5.24 -4.25
N LYS A 118 -17.45 5.02 -3.76
CA LYS A 118 -18.63 5.74 -4.24
C LYS A 118 -19.10 6.50 -3.02
N SER A 119 -18.79 7.79 -2.93
CA SER A 119 -19.39 8.66 -1.90
C SER A 119 -20.90 8.37 -1.83
N PRO A 120 -21.43 8.03 -0.65
CA PRO A 120 -22.27 9.02 -0.01
C PRO A 120 -21.54 9.46 1.25
N ALA A 121 -20.75 10.52 1.10
CA ALA A 121 -20.49 11.41 2.19
C ALA A 121 -21.86 11.86 2.72
N LYS A 122 -22.21 11.27 3.86
CA LYS A 122 -22.91 11.85 5.01
C LYS A 122 -24.20 12.67 4.76
N GLN A 123 -25.19 12.24 5.54
CA GLN A 123 -26.17 13.03 6.30
C GLN A 123 -27.43 13.48 5.55
#